data_AF-X1P0C7-F1
#
_entry.id   AF-X1P0C7-F1
#
_cell.length_a   1.000
_cell.length_b   1.000
_cell.length_c   1.000
_cell.angle_alpha   90.00
_cell.angle_beta   90.00
_cell.angle_gamma   90.00
#
_symmetry.space_group_name_H-M   'P 1'
#
loop_
_entity.id
_entity.type
_entity.pdbx_description
1 polymer ?
#
loop_
_entity_poly.entity_id
_entity_poly.type
_entity_poly.pdbx_seq_one_letter_code
_entity_poly.pdbx_strand_id
1 'polypeptide(L)'
;GDILIGFGEFLENNHPLMPAGYCEEWWAQEVKGALAGKKFDADLSSYLSPPYLKPAPPLAVELSEKFEVPLHPAYTYLFHDIGIEELRELGSWLVGGEPKFEDGKLEGLRLILNQTPKRVLEVLGVPHRVENGCVLIESHVFPLCRCLSLLDGQRLTSERLEETLHANPSKDVMEIVQVLAGFPVKRKAPTRIGCRMGRPEKANPRLMKPPVHVLFPVSLRGGATRSVIKAAEGGEIYVEV
;
A
#
# COMPACT_ATOMS: atom_id res chain seq x y z
N GLY A 1 -4.53 -2.48 -1.70
CA GLY A 1 -4.55 -1.01 -1.78
C GLY A 1 -5.08 -0.46 -0.47
N ASP A 2 -4.99 0.85 -0.29
CA ASP A 2 -5.24 1.48 1.00
C ASP A 2 -6.67 2.02 1.09
N ILE A 3 -7.20 2.03 2.31
CA ILE A 3 -8.49 2.65 2.65
C ILE A 3 -8.24 3.52 3.88
N LEU A 4 -8.44 4.83 3.73
CA LEU A 4 -8.32 5.76 4.84
C LEU A 4 -9.57 5.67 5.71
N ILE A 5 -9.39 5.26 6.96
CA ILE A 5 -10.45 5.20 7.97
C ILE A 5 -10.15 6.25 9.02
N GLY A 6 -11.09 7.16 9.21
CA GLY A 6 -10.98 8.19 10.23
C GLY A 6 -11.04 7.58 11.63
N PHE A 7 -10.27 8.14 12.57
CA PHE A 7 -10.35 7.74 13.98
C PHE A 7 -11.77 7.82 14.55
N GLY A 8 -12.56 8.79 14.07
CA GLY A 8 -13.97 8.95 14.46
C GLY A 8 -14.82 7.70 14.23
N GLU A 9 -14.53 6.91 13.19
CA GLU A 9 -15.26 5.65 12.92
C GLU A 9 -15.06 4.62 14.03
N PHE A 10 -13.87 4.56 14.62
CA PHE A 10 -13.60 3.67 15.75
C PHE A 10 -14.31 4.15 17.02
N LEU A 11 -14.28 5.46 17.26
CA LEU A 11 -14.89 6.08 18.44
C LEU A 11 -16.42 5.99 18.41
N GLU A 12 -17.04 6.29 17.28
CA GLU A 12 -18.50 6.27 17.11
C GLU A 12 -19.05 4.84 17.22
N ASN A 13 -18.39 3.87 16.59
CA ASN A 13 -18.83 2.48 16.60
C ASN A 13 -18.34 1.67 17.80
N ASN A 14 -17.57 2.29 18.72
CA ASN A 14 -16.90 1.62 19.84
C ASN A 14 -16.10 0.38 19.40
N HIS A 15 -15.45 0.48 18.24
CA HIS A 15 -14.62 -0.60 17.71
C HIS A 15 -13.20 -0.49 18.30
N PRO A 16 -12.57 -1.60 18.74
CA PRO A 16 -11.18 -1.58 19.19
C PRO A 16 -10.25 -1.00 18.12
N LEU A 17 -9.27 -0.22 18.54
CA LEU A 17 -8.23 0.26 17.62
C LEU A 17 -7.45 -0.94 17.09
N MET A 18 -7.41 -1.05 15.76
CA MET A 18 -6.64 -2.08 15.07
C MET A 18 -5.19 -1.61 14.88
N PRO A 19 -4.21 -2.53 14.84
CA PRO A 19 -2.83 -2.17 14.52
C PRO A 19 -2.75 -1.41 13.19
N ALA A 20 -2.20 -0.19 13.22
CA ALA A 20 -2.04 0.62 12.03
C ALA A 20 -1.00 0.01 11.08
N GLY A 21 -1.26 0.13 9.78
CA GLY A 21 -0.22 -0.06 8.77
C GLY A 21 0.87 0.98 8.90
N TYR A 22 2.10 0.62 8.52
CA TYR A 22 3.21 1.56 8.55
C TYR A 22 3.13 2.48 7.32
N CYS A 23 2.90 3.76 7.58
CA CYS A 23 2.64 4.80 6.57
C CYS A 23 3.60 5.98 6.71
N GLU A 24 3.61 6.82 5.69
CA GLU A 24 4.54 7.94 5.50
C GLU A 24 4.38 8.98 6.61
N GLU A 25 3.16 9.22 7.09
CA GLU A 25 2.87 10.14 8.18
C GLU A 25 3.51 9.67 9.49
N TRP A 26 3.45 8.37 9.78
CA TRP A 26 4.07 7.79 10.96
C TRP A 26 5.60 7.82 10.84
N TRP A 27 6.14 7.36 9.71
CA TRP A 27 7.58 7.41 9.44
C TRP A 27 8.15 8.83 9.60
N ALA A 28 7.45 9.84 9.07
CA ALA A 28 7.88 11.23 9.20
C ALA A 28 7.98 11.69 10.66
N GLN A 29 7.09 11.23 11.56
CA GLN A 29 7.18 11.55 12.99
C GLN A 29 8.35 10.83 13.66
N GLU A 30 8.60 9.56 13.33
CA GLU A 30 9.74 8.80 13.87
C GLU A 30 11.07 9.43 13.44
N VAL A 31 11.20 9.86 12.18
CA VAL A 31 12.39 10.56 11.68
C VAL A 31 12.55 11.93 12.32
N LYS A 32 11.48 12.74 12.43
CA LYS A 32 11.54 14.04 13.15
C LYS A 32 11.99 13.87 14.59
N GLY A 33 11.48 12.85 15.27
CA GLY A 33 11.89 12.51 16.64
C GLY A 33 13.38 12.14 16.72
N ALA A 34 13.86 11.28 15.81
CA ALA A 34 15.25 10.84 15.80
C ALA A 34 16.25 11.95 15.39
N LEU A 35 15.81 12.92 14.59
CA LEU A 35 16.60 14.08 14.18
C LEU A 35 16.67 15.18 15.25
N ALA A 36 15.83 15.14 16.29
CA ALA A 36 15.84 16.13 17.35
C ALA A 36 17.21 16.13 18.06
N GLY A 37 18.07 17.08 17.69
CA GLY A 37 19.43 17.21 18.22
C GLY A 37 20.55 16.60 17.36
N LYS A 38 20.25 16.05 16.17
CA LYS A 38 21.25 15.53 15.23
C LYS A 38 21.21 16.33 13.93
N LYS A 39 22.39 16.59 13.35
CA LYS A 39 22.50 17.19 12.01
C LYS A 39 22.52 16.11 10.95
N PHE A 40 21.80 16.34 9.85
CA PHE A 40 21.85 15.54 8.66
C PHE A 40 22.08 16.47 7.46
N ASP A 41 22.99 16.09 6.57
CA ASP A 41 23.49 17.00 5.54
C ASP A 41 22.49 17.24 4.39
N ALA A 42 21.48 16.38 4.24
CA ALA A 42 20.45 16.52 3.22
C ALA A 42 19.18 17.20 3.75
N ASP A 43 18.52 17.97 2.87
CA ASP A 43 17.20 18.51 3.15
C ASP A 43 16.15 17.38 3.11
N LEU A 44 15.48 17.18 4.25
CA LEU A 44 14.45 16.17 4.43
C LEU A 44 13.03 16.78 4.48
N SER A 45 12.90 18.10 4.37
CA SER A 45 11.64 18.82 4.55
C SER A 45 10.50 18.28 3.68
N SER A 46 10.81 17.90 2.44
CA SER A 46 9.90 17.36 1.43
C SER A 46 9.36 15.95 1.75
N TYR A 47 10.11 15.16 2.52
CA TYR A 47 9.71 13.82 2.95
C TYR A 47 8.99 13.83 4.30
N LEU A 48 9.27 14.84 5.13
CA LEU A 48 8.78 14.94 6.50
C LEU A 48 7.50 15.79 6.64
N SER A 49 7.07 16.47 5.58
CA SER A 49 5.87 17.30 5.55
C SER A 49 4.96 16.88 4.39
N PRO A 50 3.64 17.10 4.48
CA PRO A 50 2.73 16.86 3.36
C PRO A 50 3.25 17.54 2.09
N PRO A 51 3.28 16.84 0.93
CA PRO A 51 2.58 15.58 0.63
C PRO A 51 3.36 14.29 0.94
N TYR A 52 4.41 14.33 1.77
CA TYR A 52 5.27 13.19 2.13
C TYR A 52 5.86 12.50 0.91
N LEU A 53 6.75 13.20 0.20
CA LEU A 53 7.37 12.63 -0.99
C LEU A 53 8.17 11.37 -0.66
N LYS A 54 8.31 10.49 -1.65
CA LYS A 54 9.11 9.27 -1.53
C LYS A 54 10.60 9.61 -1.70
N PRO A 55 11.46 9.36 -0.69
CA PRO A 55 12.91 9.53 -0.84
C PRO A 55 13.50 8.48 -1.78
N ALA A 56 14.68 8.74 -2.34
CA ALA A 56 15.42 7.75 -3.12
C ALA A 56 15.76 6.51 -2.25
N PRO A 57 15.85 5.30 -2.83
CA PRO A 57 16.09 4.07 -2.05
C PRO A 57 17.37 4.12 -1.20
N PRO A 58 18.53 4.60 -1.71
CA PRO A 58 19.74 4.73 -0.89
C PRO A 58 19.57 5.66 0.30
N LEU A 59 18.87 6.79 0.11
CA LEU A 59 18.61 7.76 1.17
C LEU A 59 17.72 7.16 2.27
N ALA A 60 16.69 6.40 1.89
CA ALA A 60 15.79 5.76 2.85
C ALA A 60 16.53 4.75 3.75
N VAL A 61 17.42 3.94 3.17
CA VAL A 61 18.24 2.98 3.93
C VAL A 61 19.25 3.72 4.81
N GLU A 62 19.91 4.75 4.28
CA GLU A 62 20.88 5.54 5.05
C GLU A 62 20.25 6.17 6.30
N LEU A 63 19.02 6.69 6.19
CA LEU A 63 18.29 7.24 7.33
C LEU A 63 18.05 6.16 8.39
N SER A 64 17.62 4.97 7.98
CA SER A 64 17.39 3.85 8.90
C SER A 64 18.67 3.37 9.58
N GLU A 65 19.78 3.27 8.85
CA GLU A 65 21.07 2.84 9.38
C GLU A 65 21.67 3.88 10.35
N LYS A 66 21.59 5.18 10.02
CA LYS A 66 22.20 6.25 10.86
C LYS A 66 21.38 6.61 12.08
N PHE A 67 20.05 6.55 11.98
CA PHE A 67 19.15 7.05 13.01
C PHE A 67 18.35 5.97 13.72
N GLU A 68 18.54 4.70 13.36
CA GLU A 68 17.79 3.55 13.89
C GLU A 68 16.27 3.72 13.79
N VAL A 69 15.83 4.47 12.78
CA VAL A 69 14.41 4.65 12.44
C VAL A 69 13.97 3.54 11.49
N PRO A 70 12.68 3.14 11.50
CA PRO A 70 12.26 2.08 10.61
C PRO A 70 12.37 2.46 9.14
N LEU A 71 12.54 1.45 8.29
CA LEU A 71 12.66 1.65 6.85
C LEU A 71 11.42 2.36 6.27
N HIS A 72 11.67 3.32 5.38
CA HIS A 72 10.62 4.12 4.78
C HIS A 72 9.49 3.22 4.20
N PRO A 73 8.20 3.55 4.44
CA PRO A 73 7.06 2.71 4.08
C PRO A 73 6.99 2.29 2.61
N ALA A 74 7.50 3.09 1.68
CA ALA A 74 7.60 2.75 0.25
C ALA A 74 8.59 1.62 -0.09
N TYR A 75 9.52 1.32 0.81
CA TYR A 75 10.51 0.24 0.68
C TYR A 75 10.34 -0.84 1.74
N THR A 76 9.25 -0.78 2.52
CA THR A 76 8.89 -1.79 3.51
C THR A 76 7.88 -2.74 2.89
N TYR A 77 8.29 -4.01 2.77
CA TYR A 77 7.54 -5.05 2.06
C TYR A 77 6.64 -5.85 3.01
N LEU A 78 5.79 -6.70 2.43
CA LEU A 78 4.84 -7.56 3.16
C LEU A 78 5.52 -8.81 3.76
N PHE A 79 6.65 -8.63 4.46
CA PHE A 79 7.42 -9.73 5.06
C PHE A 79 6.61 -10.59 6.05
N HIS A 80 5.56 -10.02 6.64
CA HIS A 80 4.67 -10.73 7.55
C HIS A 80 3.67 -11.68 6.86
N ASP A 81 3.63 -11.69 5.51
CA ASP A 81 2.77 -12.58 4.74
C ASP A 81 3.51 -13.82 4.20
N ILE A 82 4.81 -13.93 4.45
CA ILE A 82 5.65 -15.04 3.98
C ILE A 82 6.26 -15.80 5.16
N GLY A 83 6.61 -17.07 4.92
CA GLY A 83 7.30 -17.93 5.88
C GLY A 83 8.83 -17.87 5.77
N ILE A 84 9.52 -18.53 6.71
CA ILE A 84 10.99 -18.59 6.76
C ILE A 84 11.56 -19.32 5.54
N GLU A 85 10.97 -20.43 5.13
CA GLU A 85 11.43 -21.19 3.96
C GLU A 85 11.26 -20.39 2.66
N GLU A 86 10.15 -19.67 2.51
CA GLU A 86 9.92 -18.77 1.38
C GLU A 86 10.95 -17.62 1.35
N LEU A 87 11.30 -17.08 2.53
CA LEU A 87 12.36 -16.07 2.68
C LEU A 87 13.73 -16.63 2.24
N ARG A 88 14.05 -17.87 2.65
CA ARG A 88 15.29 -18.56 2.29
C ARG A 88 15.37 -18.79 0.78
N GLU A 89 14.32 -19.35 0.19
CA GLU A 89 14.23 -19.59 -1.26
C GLU A 89 14.37 -18.29 -2.05
N LEU A 90 13.72 -17.22 -1.60
CA LEU A 90 13.85 -15.90 -2.21
C LEU A 90 15.30 -15.40 -2.14
N GLY A 91 15.93 -15.49 -0.97
CA GLY A 91 17.33 -15.06 -0.79
C GLY A 91 18.30 -15.81 -1.70
N SER A 92 18.17 -17.14 -1.78
CA SER A 92 18.97 -17.98 -2.67
C SER A 92 18.78 -17.60 -4.14
N TRP A 93 17.53 -17.38 -4.56
CA TRP A 93 17.23 -16.97 -5.93
C TRP A 93 17.79 -15.59 -6.27
N LEU A 94 17.69 -14.62 -5.35
CA LEU A 94 18.23 -13.26 -5.54
C LEU A 94 19.75 -13.27 -5.73
N VAL A 95 20.47 -14.13 -4.99
CA VAL A 95 21.93 -14.29 -5.11
C VAL A 95 22.34 -14.86 -6.47
N GLY A 96 21.51 -15.71 -7.08
CA GLY A 96 21.76 -16.26 -8.41
C GLY A 96 21.55 -15.29 -9.58
N GLY A 97 21.17 -14.03 -9.31
CA GLY A 97 20.97 -13.01 -10.34
C GLY A 97 22.26 -12.31 -10.79
N GLU A 98 22.15 -11.57 -11.89
CA GLU A 98 23.18 -10.67 -12.43
C GLU A 98 22.95 -9.25 -11.87
N PRO A 99 23.72 -8.79 -10.86
CA PRO A 99 23.57 -7.46 -10.30
C PRO A 99 24.17 -6.40 -11.22
N LYS A 100 23.50 -5.25 -11.31
CA LYS A 100 23.98 -4.05 -12.00
C LYS A 100 24.32 -2.98 -10.97
N PHE A 101 25.60 -2.63 -10.88
CA PHE A 101 26.09 -1.57 -10.01
C PHE A 101 26.39 -0.30 -10.81
N GLU A 102 25.94 0.85 -10.32
CA GLU A 102 26.33 2.18 -10.79
C GLU A 102 26.84 2.98 -9.58
N ASP A 103 28.02 3.63 -9.71
CA ASP A 103 28.67 4.36 -8.61
C ASP A 103 28.81 3.56 -7.29
N GLY A 104 29.01 2.24 -7.40
CA GLY A 104 29.11 1.33 -6.26
C GLY A 104 27.78 1.01 -5.57
N LYS A 105 26.65 1.47 -6.09
CA LYS A 105 25.30 1.19 -5.59
C LYS A 105 24.59 0.19 -6.50
N LEU A 106 23.81 -0.70 -5.89
CA LEU A 106 23.02 -1.69 -6.62
C LEU A 106 21.79 -1.00 -7.22
N GLU A 107 21.78 -0.77 -8.54
CA GLU A 107 20.69 -0.09 -9.24
C GLU A 107 19.71 -1.08 -9.89
N GLY A 108 20.17 -2.30 -10.19
CA GLY A 108 19.32 -3.31 -10.77
C GLY A 108 19.79 -4.73 -10.53
N LEU A 109 18.88 -5.68 -10.68
CA LEU A 109 19.16 -7.10 -10.62
C LEU A 109 18.33 -7.83 -11.67
N ARG A 110 19.02 -8.63 -12.48
CA ARG A 110 18.41 -9.47 -13.51
C ARG A 110 18.46 -10.93 -13.06
N LEU A 111 17.30 -11.57 -13.02
CA LEU A 111 17.15 -12.94 -12.52
C LEU A 111 16.55 -13.81 -13.61
N ILE A 112 16.97 -15.08 -13.67
CA ILE A 112 16.28 -16.09 -14.48
C ILE A 112 14.92 -16.35 -13.84
N LEU A 113 13.85 -16.33 -14.64
CA LEU A 113 12.49 -16.57 -14.16
C LEU A 113 12.40 -17.96 -13.52
N ASN A 114 12.05 -18.00 -12.24
CA ASN A 114 11.69 -19.20 -11.51
C ASN A 114 10.37 -18.95 -10.77
N GLN A 115 9.35 -19.79 -11.04
CA GLN A 115 7.97 -19.56 -10.60
C GLN A 115 7.82 -19.46 -9.07
N THR A 116 8.52 -20.30 -8.31
CA THR A 116 8.38 -20.37 -6.86
C THR A 116 8.88 -19.09 -6.16
N PRO A 117 10.16 -18.69 -6.28
CA PRO A 117 10.64 -17.46 -5.64
C PRO A 117 10.04 -16.20 -6.30
N LYS A 118 9.65 -16.26 -7.58
CA LYS A 118 8.88 -15.20 -8.24
C LYS A 118 7.54 -14.98 -7.55
N ARG A 119 6.85 -16.04 -7.13
CA ARG A 119 5.59 -15.93 -6.38
C ARG A 119 5.81 -15.27 -5.03
N VAL A 120 6.88 -15.61 -4.32
CA VAL A 120 7.24 -14.95 -3.05
C VAL A 120 7.48 -13.45 -3.27
N LEU A 121 8.19 -13.08 -4.34
CA LEU A 121 8.43 -11.67 -4.70
C LEU A 121 7.12 -10.91 -4.97
N GLU A 122 6.13 -11.56 -5.60
CA GLU A 122 4.78 -11.00 -5.78
C GLU A 122 4.02 -10.81 -4.46
N VAL A 123 4.08 -11.81 -3.57
CA VAL A 123 3.42 -11.74 -2.24
C VAL A 123 4.01 -10.60 -1.42
N LEU A 124 5.34 -10.41 -1.45
CA LEU A 124 6.00 -9.28 -0.81
C LEU A 124 5.59 -7.92 -1.37
N GLY A 125 4.99 -7.89 -2.58
CA GLY A 125 4.59 -6.67 -3.27
C GLY A 125 5.77 -5.88 -3.84
N VAL A 126 6.90 -6.53 -4.14
CA VAL A 126 8.09 -5.87 -4.70
C VAL A 126 7.85 -5.56 -6.18
N PRO A 127 7.89 -4.30 -6.62
CA PRO A 127 7.77 -3.96 -8.04
C PRO A 127 8.92 -4.52 -8.87
N HIS A 128 8.59 -5.20 -9.96
CA HIS A 128 9.55 -5.80 -10.89
C HIS A 128 8.93 -5.92 -12.29
N ARG A 129 9.79 -6.06 -13.30
CA ARG A 129 9.38 -6.32 -14.70
C ARG A 129 9.74 -7.75 -15.09
N VAL A 130 9.03 -8.28 -16.09
CA VAL A 130 9.36 -9.58 -16.69
C VAL A 130 9.57 -9.38 -18.18
N GLU A 131 10.77 -9.66 -18.65
CA GLU A 131 11.19 -9.47 -20.05
C GLU A 131 12.03 -10.67 -20.50
N ASN A 132 11.70 -11.27 -21.65
CA ASN A 132 12.46 -12.37 -22.26
C ASN A 132 12.79 -13.54 -21.32
N GLY A 133 11.86 -13.90 -20.42
CA GLY A 133 12.09 -14.99 -19.45
C GLY A 133 13.01 -14.60 -18.28
N CYS A 134 13.28 -13.31 -18.09
CA CYS A 134 14.01 -12.77 -16.96
C CYS A 134 13.13 -11.85 -16.11
N VAL A 135 13.42 -11.76 -14.82
CA VAL A 135 12.82 -10.81 -13.88
C VAL A 135 13.83 -9.69 -13.65
N LEU A 136 13.38 -8.44 -13.78
CA LEU A 136 14.18 -7.24 -13.59
C LEU A 136 13.65 -6.48 -12.37
N ILE A 137 14.50 -6.32 -11.35
CA ILE A 137 14.23 -5.50 -10.17
C ILE A 137 15.15 -4.28 -10.26
N GLU A 138 14.57 -3.07 -10.24
CA GLU A 138 15.31 -1.82 -10.34
C GLU A 138 15.38 -1.13 -8.97
N SER A 139 14.73 0.02 -8.78
CA SER A 139 14.84 0.85 -7.57
C SER A 139 14.57 0.14 -6.22
N HIS A 140 13.90 -1.01 -6.25
CA HIS A 140 13.56 -1.78 -5.04
C HIS A 140 14.62 -2.81 -4.66
N VAL A 141 15.58 -3.09 -5.54
CA VAL A 141 16.59 -4.12 -5.32
C VAL A 141 17.49 -3.78 -4.13
N PHE A 142 17.92 -2.52 -4.02
CA PHE A 142 18.86 -2.12 -2.99
C PHE A 142 18.26 -2.24 -1.58
N PRO A 143 17.09 -1.66 -1.27
CA PRO A 143 16.44 -1.87 0.02
C PRO A 143 16.11 -3.34 0.30
N LEU A 144 15.68 -4.10 -0.72
CA LEU A 144 15.34 -5.52 -0.54
C LEU A 144 16.58 -6.33 -0.14
N CYS A 145 17.68 -6.21 -0.89
CA CYS A 145 18.93 -6.89 -0.58
C CYS A 145 19.55 -6.41 0.74
N ARG A 146 19.36 -5.14 1.13
CA ARG A 146 19.76 -4.63 2.45
C ARG A 146 18.96 -5.25 3.58
N CYS A 147 17.63 -5.34 3.46
CA CYS A 147 16.77 -6.00 4.45
C CYS A 147 17.12 -7.48 4.65
N LEU A 148 17.54 -8.17 3.58
CA LEU A 148 17.91 -9.58 3.62
C LEU A 148 19.39 -9.83 3.92
N SER A 149 20.18 -8.77 4.15
CA SER A 149 21.64 -8.84 4.35
C SER A 149 22.39 -9.56 3.23
N LEU A 150 21.93 -9.42 1.98
CA LEU A 150 22.50 -10.13 0.83
C LEU A 150 23.69 -9.41 0.18
N LEU A 151 23.97 -8.16 0.56
CA LEU A 151 25.02 -7.35 -0.04
C LEU A 151 26.34 -7.53 0.70
N ASP A 152 27.37 -8.01 -0.01
CA ASP A 152 28.77 -8.01 0.43
C ASP A 152 29.63 -7.28 -0.61
N GLY A 153 29.90 -6.00 -0.35
CA GLY A 153 30.54 -5.11 -1.31
C GLY A 153 29.76 -5.01 -2.63
N GLN A 154 30.37 -5.45 -3.73
CA GLN A 154 29.77 -5.48 -5.07
C GLN A 154 29.29 -6.88 -5.48
N ARG A 155 28.99 -7.75 -4.52
CA ARG A 155 28.47 -9.10 -4.76
C ARG A 155 27.26 -9.38 -3.89
N LEU A 156 26.46 -10.33 -4.36
CA LEU A 156 25.36 -10.88 -3.59
C LEU A 156 25.78 -12.21 -2.96
N THR A 157 25.47 -12.40 -1.68
CA THR A 157 25.75 -13.62 -0.91
C THR A 157 24.59 -13.93 0.04
N SER A 158 24.30 -15.22 0.27
CA SER A 158 23.29 -15.67 1.23
C SER A 158 23.90 -16.17 2.55
N GLU A 159 25.21 -16.03 2.76
CA GLU A 159 25.90 -16.56 3.95
C GLU A 159 25.28 -16.02 5.25
N ARG A 160 25.17 -14.69 5.38
CA ARG A 160 24.56 -14.06 6.56
C ARG A 160 23.09 -14.41 6.74
N LEU A 161 22.36 -14.61 5.65
CA LEU A 161 20.98 -15.04 5.68
C LEU A 161 20.88 -16.42 6.33
N GLU A 162 21.62 -17.41 5.82
CA GLU A 162 21.60 -18.77 6.33
C GLU A 162 22.13 -18.86 7.77
N GLU A 163 23.20 -18.13 8.10
CA GLU A 163 23.72 -18.04 9.47
C GLU A 163 22.66 -17.51 10.44
N THR A 164 21.95 -16.45 10.06
CA THR A 164 20.91 -15.85 10.91
C THR A 164 19.72 -16.80 11.08
N LEU A 165 19.31 -17.49 10.00
CA LEU A 165 18.24 -18.48 10.05
C LEU A 165 18.61 -19.64 10.97
N HIS A 166 19.83 -20.17 10.89
CA HIS A 166 20.31 -21.25 11.74
C HIS A 166 20.47 -20.83 13.21
N ALA A 167 20.93 -19.60 13.47
CA ALA A 167 21.11 -19.09 14.82
C ALA A 167 19.78 -18.76 15.54
N ASN A 168 18.67 -18.59 14.80
CA ASN A 168 17.40 -18.11 15.33
C ASN A 168 16.20 -19.00 14.92
N PRO A 169 16.20 -20.30 15.25
CA PRO A 169 15.18 -21.24 14.77
C PRO A 169 13.76 -20.98 15.31
N SER A 170 13.62 -20.24 16.41
CA SER A 170 12.32 -19.97 17.06
C SER A 170 11.76 -18.58 16.77
N LYS A 171 12.47 -17.73 16.00
CA LYS A 171 12.07 -16.35 15.75
C LYS A 171 11.06 -16.25 14.62
N ASP A 172 10.18 -15.25 14.69
CA ASP A 172 9.27 -14.91 13.60
C ASP A 172 10.03 -14.28 12.42
N VAL A 173 9.47 -14.38 11.21
CA VAL A 173 10.06 -13.80 9.99
C VAL A 173 10.36 -12.31 10.16
N MET A 174 9.48 -11.56 10.82
CA MET A 174 9.71 -10.13 11.06
C MET A 174 10.89 -9.86 11.99
N GLU A 175 11.14 -10.74 12.96
CA GLU A 175 12.29 -10.61 13.86
C GLU A 175 13.58 -10.94 13.12
N ILE A 176 13.57 -11.98 12.29
CA ILE A 176 14.70 -12.37 11.43
C ILE A 176 15.06 -11.24 10.48
N VAL A 177 14.08 -10.65 9.78
CA VAL A 177 14.32 -9.53 8.86
C VAL A 177 14.93 -8.32 9.57
N GLN A 178 14.50 -8.02 10.80
CA GLN A 178 15.09 -6.94 11.59
C GLN A 178 16.54 -7.22 11.98
N VAL A 179 16.86 -8.47 12.36
CA VAL A 179 18.24 -8.88 12.65
C VAL A 179 19.12 -8.77 11.40
N LEU A 180 18.62 -9.21 10.25
CA LEU A 180 19.35 -9.18 8.98
C LEU A 180 19.61 -7.74 8.48
N ALA A 181 18.58 -6.90 8.55
CA ALA A 181 18.64 -5.52 8.09
C ALA A 181 19.63 -4.69 8.92
N GLY A 182 19.70 -4.95 10.23
CA GLY A 182 20.46 -4.14 11.19
C GLY A 182 19.77 -2.83 11.57
N PHE A 183 18.51 -2.65 11.17
CA PHE A 183 17.65 -1.52 11.51
C PHE A 183 16.19 -1.99 11.63
N PRO A 184 15.30 -1.20 12.29
CA PRO A 184 13.92 -1.62 12.46
C PRO A 184 13.15 -1.74 11.12
N VAL A 185 12.33 -2.78 10.99
CA VAL A 185 11.43 -2.99 9.86
C VAL A 185 10.05 -3.27 10.41
N LYS A 186 9.08 -2.43 10.05
CA LYS A 186 7.70 -2.52 10.57
C LYS A 186 6.83 -3.43 9.70
N ARG A 187 5.76 -3.95 10.28
CA ARG A 187 4.72 -4.63 9.50
C ARG A 187 4.00 -3.58 8.63
N LYS A 188 4.10 -3.70 7.31
CA LYS A 188 3.52 -2.72 6.37
C LYS A 188 1.98 -2.66 6.46
N ALA A 189 1.30 -3.81 6.50
CA ALA A 189 -0.15 -3.91 6.45
C ALA A 189 -0.70 -5.01 7.39
N PRO A 190 -0.52 -4.88 8.73
CA PRO A 190 -0.94 -5.89 9.70
C PRO A 190 -2.45 -6.06 9.80
N THR A 191 -3.22 -5.04 9.39
CA THR A 191 -4.69 -5.05 9.39
C THR A 191 -5.20 -4.98 7.96
N ARG A 192 -6.15 -5.87 7.62
CA ARG A 192 -6.83 -5.90 6.32
C ARG A 192 -8.34 -5.84 6.53
N ILE A 193 -9.01 -5.05 5.70
CA ILE A 193 -10.46 -4.84 5.78
C ILE A 193 -11.09 -5.31 4.48
N GLY A 194 -12.08 -6.19 4.60
CA GLY A 194 -12.88 -6.63 3.48
C GLY A 194 -13.95 -5.59 3.15
N CYS A 195 -14.15 -5.32 1.85
CA CYS A 195 -15.23 -4.48 1.39
C CYS A 195 -16.12 -5.26 0.42
N ARG A 196 -17.43 -5.02 0.50
CA ARG A 196 -18.39 -5.46 -0.51
C ARG A 196 -19.00 -4.22 -1.13
N MET A 197 -19.14 -4.22 -2.46
CA MET A 197 -19.80 -3.14 -3.16
C MET A 197 -21.22 -2.94 -2.60
N GLY A 198 -21.45 -1.74 -2.06
CA GLY A 198 -22.73 -1.32 -1.52
C GLY A 198 -23.64 -0.74 -2.60
N ARG A 199 -24.72 -0.10 -2.17
CA ARG A 199 -25.60 0.64 -3.06
C ARG A 199 -24.81 1.79 -3.73
N PRO A 200 -24.80 1.89 -5.07
CA PRO A 200 -24.21 3.05 -5.75
C PRO A 200 -24.80 4.37 -5.27
N GLU A 201 -24.00 5.42 -5.35
CA GLU A 201 -24.47 6.78 -5.18
C GLU A 201 -25.65 7.06 -6.12
N LYS A 202 -26.66 7.78 -5.61
CA LYS A 202 -27.84 8.16 -6.38
C LYS A 202 -27.92 9.67 -6.49
N ALA A 203 -27.68 10.18 -7.70
CA ALA A 203 -27.90 11.58 -8.05
C ALA A 203 -29.22 11.82 -8.82
N ASN A 204 -30.05 10.78 -8.99
CA ASN A 204 -31.30 10.89 -9.74
C ASN A 204 -32.29 11.84 -9.06
N PRO A 205 -32.97 12.73 -9.81
CA PRO A 205 -33.96 13.64 -9.26
C PRO A 205 -35.08 12.87 -8.56
N ARG A 206 -35.65 13.50 -7.53
CA ARG A 206 -36.82 12.96 -6.84
C ARG A 206 -38.06 13.12 -7.72
N LEU A 207 -38.36 12.09 -8.50
CA LEU A 207 -39.54 12.03 -9.36
C LEU A 207 -40.60 11.14 -8.73
N MET A 208 -41.85 11.62 -8.73
CA MET A 208 -43.01 10.76 -8.56
C MET A 208 -43.13 9.81 -9.75
N LYS A 209 -43.89 8.72 -9.58
CA LYS A 209 -44.26 7.81 -10.67
C LYS A 209 -45.79 7.85 -10.82
N PRO A 210 -46.35 8.46 -11.89
CA PRO A 210 -45.67 9.14 -12.99
C PRO A 210 -45.04 10.50 -12.58
N PRO A 211 -44.12 11.07 -13.38
CA PRO A 211 -43.55 12.39 -13.10
C PRO A 211 -44.62 13.48 -13.01
N VAL A 212 -44.61 14.23 -11.91
CA VAL A 212 -45.54 15.33 -11.65
C VAL A 212 -44.80 16.65 -11.81
N HIS A 213 -45.32 17.53 -12.67
CA HIS A 213 -44.75 18.87 -12.92
C HIS A 213 -45.52 19.99 -12.20
N VAL A 214 -46.79 19.77 -11.86
CA VAL A 214 -47.66 20.73 -11.16
C VAL A 214 -48.66 19.98 -10.29
N LEU A 215 -48.97 20.51 -9.10
CA LEU A 215 -50.01 19.99 -8.21
C LEU A 215 -51.37 20.61 -8.59
N PHE A 216 -51.96 20.09 -9.66
CA PHE A 216 -53.29 20.50 -10.12
C PHE A 216 -54.17 19.27 -10.35
N PRO A 217 -55.37 19.18 -9.73
CA PRO A 217 -56.22 18.02 -9.87
C PRO A 217 -56.84 17.98 -11.27
N VAL A 218 -56.60 16.90 -12.02
CA VAL A 218 -57.15 16.68 -13.37
C VAL A 218 -58.06 15.45 -13.47
N SER A 219 -58.42 14.84 -12.32
CA SER A 219 -59.18 13.58 -12.25
C SER A 219 -58.65 12.54 -13.26
N LEU A 220 -59.53 11.88 -13.99
CA LEU A 220 -59.22 10.93 -15.07
C LEU A 220 -59.04 11.61 -16.43
N ARG A 221 -59.31 12.91 -16.56
CA ARG A 221 -59.27 13.66 -17.84
C ARG A 221 -57.85 13.81 -18.38
N GLY A 222 -56.83 13.79 -17.52
CA GLY A 222 -55.43 13.80 -17.94
C GLY A 222 -54.88 12.44 -18.42
N GLY A 223 -55.70 11.39 -18.46
CA GLY A 223 -55.29 10.03 -18.81
C GLY A 223 -54.30 9.41 -17.80
N ALA A 224 -53.59 8.35 -18.21
CA ALA A 224 -52.68 7.59 -17.35
C ALA A 224 -51.53 8.42 -16.76
N THR A 225 -51.11 9.50 -17.45
CA THR A 225 -50.04 10.40 -16.99
C THR A 225 -50.56 11.65 -16.26
N ARG A 226 -51.89 11.77 -16.07
CA ARG A 226 -52.52 12.96 -15.45
C ARG A 226 -52.05 14.28 -16.10
N SER A 227 -52.01 14.31 -17.44
CA SER A 227 -51.57 15.48 -18.21
C SER A 227 -52.60 16.61 -18.15
N VAL A 228 -52.16 17.79 -17.70
CA VAL A 228 -52.98 19.02 -17.69
C VAL A 228 -53.37 19.44 -19.11
N ILE A 229 -52.46 19.31 -20.08
CA ILE A 229 -52.71 19.67 -21.49
C ILE A 229 -53.87 18.84 -22.06
N LYS A 230 -53.87 17.51 -21.82
CA LYS A 230 -54.98 16.63 -22.24
C LYS A 230 -56.28 16.94 -21.54
N ALA A 231 -56.23 17.27 -20.25
CA ALA A 231 -57.43 17.63 -19.50
C ALA A 231 -58.07 18.93 -20.04
N ALA A 232 -57.25 19.89 -20.48
CA ALA A 232 -57.71 21.17 -21.02
C ALA A 232 -58.48 21.03 -22.35
N GLU A 233 -58.12 20.06 -23.20
CA GLU A 233 -58.86 19.76 -24.44
C GLU A 233 -60.29 19.27 -24.16
N GLY A 234 -60.53 18.68 -22.98
CA GLY A 234 -61.80 18.08 -22.57
C GLY A 234 -62.83 19.07 -22.00
N GLY A 235 -62.51 20.36 -21.92
CA GLY A 235 -63.39 21.40 -21.37
C GLY A 235 -63.48 21.34 -19.85
N GLU A 236 -64.66 21.00 -19.32
CA GLU A 236 -64.94 21.04 -17.89
C GLU A 236 -64.53 19.73 -17.17
N ILE A 237 -64.00 19.89 -15.96
CA ILE A 237 -63.61 18.80 -15.07
C ILE A 237 -64.28 18.96 -13.71
N TYR A 238 -64.78 17.85 -13.14
CA TYR A 238 -65.25 17.79 -11.77
C TYR A 238 -64.17 17.14 -10.92
N VAL A 239 -63.65 17.89 -9.97
CA VAL A 239 -62.59 17.51 -9.05
C VAL A 239 -62.92 18.05 -7.67
N GLU A 240 -62.61 17.28 -6.63
CA GLU A 240 -62.55 17.82 -5.27
C GLU A 240 -61.28 18.67 -5.16
N VAL A 241 -61.43 19.95 -4.80
CA VAL A 241 -60.36 20.92 -4.66
C VAL A 241 -60.42 21.52 -3.26
#